data_AF-A0A7J8HXA3-F1
#
_entry.id   AF-A0A7J8HXA3-F1
#
_cell.length_a   1.000
_cell.length_b   1.000
_cell.length_c   1.000
_cell.angle_alpha   90.00
_cell.angle_beta   90.00
_cell.angle_gamma   90.00
#
_symmetry.space_group_name_H-M   'P 1'
#
loop_
_entity.id
_entity.type
_entity.pdbx_description
1 polymer ?
#
loop_
_entity_poly.entity_id
_entity_poly.type
_entity_poly.pdbx_seq_one_letter_code
_entity_poly.pdbx_strand_id
1 'polypeptide(L)'
;MGVLYWELPDPQENLQKAASNFFAASCVPCADRTAFPKLCQLCAGKGTDKCACSNHEPYFGYSGAFKCLQDGVGDVAFVKHLTVLGK
;
A
#
# COMPACT_ATOMS: atom_id res chain seq x y z
N MET A 1 -5.27 20.60 -21.46
CA MET A 1 -6.16 19.46 -21.14
C MET A 1 -5.28 18.22 -21.08
N GLY A 2 -5.04 17.69 -19.88
CA GLY A 2 -4.23 16.48 -19.71
C GLY A 2 -5.00 15.25 -20.19
N VAL A 3 -4.29 14.28 -20.76
CA VAL A 3 -4.85 13.00 -21.17
C VAL A 3 -5.15 12.14 -19.95
N LEU A 4 -6.22 11.35 -20.01
CA LEU A 4 -6.50 10.34 -19.00
C LEU A 4 -5.38 9.28 -19.05
N TYR A 5 -5.03 8.72 -17.90
CA TYR A 5 -3.97 7.70 -17.77
C TYR A 5 -4.18 6.49 -18.72
N TRP A 6 -5.42 6.22 -19.11
CA TRP A 6 -5.82 5.17 -20.06
C TRP A 6 -5.41 5.44 -21.52
N GLU A 7 -5.06 6.68 -21.89
CA GLU A 7 -4.81 7.09 -23.29
C GLU A 7 -3.33 7.32 -23.59
N LEU A 8 -2.42 6.91 -22.71
CA LEU A 8 -0.97 7.06 -22.92
C LEU A 8 -0.41 5.93 -23.80
N PRO A 9 0.49 6.23 -24.77
CA PRO A 9 1.16 5.22 -25.59
C PRO A 9 2.15 4.37 -24.77
N ASP A 10 2.20 3.08 -25.05
CA ASP A 10 3.02 2.05 -24.38
C ASP A 10 4.55 2.30 -24.56
N PRO A 11 5.43 1.96 -23.59
CA PRO A 11 5.22 1.10 -22.44
C PRO A 11 4.64 1.87 -21.24
N GLN A 12 3.38 1.61 -20.93
CA GLN A 12 2.81 2.11 -19.69
C GLN A 12 3.49 1.35 -18.56
N GLU A 13 4.39 1.99 -17.81
CA GLU A 13 4.98 1.34 -16.64
C GLU A 13 3.85 0.87 -15.72
N ASN A 14 3.93 -0.38 -15.26
CA ASN A 14 2.97 -0.93 -14.31
C ASN A 14 2.83 0.06 -13.14
N LEU A 15 1.59 0.48 -12.83
CA LEU A 15 1.29 1.43 -11.77
C LEU A 15 1.93 1.05 -10.43
N GLN A 16 2.03 -0.24 -10.13
CA GLN A 16 2.71 -0.77 -8.95
C GLN A 16 4.20 -0.44 -8.95
N LYS A 17 4.85 -0.49 -10.12
CA LYS A 17 6.26 -0.12 -10.30
C LYS A 17 6.46 1.39 -10.10
N ALA A 18 5.59 2.20 -10.69
CA ALA A 18 5.62 3.65 -10.50
C ALA A 18 5.44 4.03 -9.02
N ALA A 19 4.43 3.47 -8.35
CA ALA A 19 4.19 3.68 -6.93
C ALA A 19 5.36 3.19 -6.06
N SER A 20 5.91 2.01 -6.38
CA SER A 20 7.08 1.44 -5.69
C SER A 20 8.34 2.31 -5.83
N ASN A 21 8.44 3.11 -6.89
CA ASN A 21 9.56 4.04 -7.10
C ASN A 21 9.30 5.41 -6.48
N PHE A 22 8.04 5.84 -6.41
CA PHE A 22 7.64 7.12 -5.85
C PHE A 22 7.81 7.17 -4.33
N PHE A 23 7.31 6.17 -3.61
CA PHE A 23 7.44 6.10 -2.15
C PHE A 23 8.74 5.42 -1.73
N ALA A 24 9.37 5.93 -0.67
CA ALA A 24 10.58 5.30 -0.13
C ALA A 24 10.32 3.87 0.36
N ALA A 25 9.19 3.67 1.04
CA ALA A 25 8.66 2.38 1.47
C ALA A 25 7.13 2.50 1.65
N SER A 26 6.42 1.39 1.58
CA SER A 26 4.97 1.35 1.81
C SER A 26 4.56 0.03 2.46
N CYS A 27 3.31 0.00 2.95
CA CYS A 27 2.59 -1.25 3.18
C CYS A 27 1.35 -1.27 2.29
N VAL A 28 1.38 -2.11 1.26
CA VAL A 28 0.32 -2.32 0.29
C VAL A 28 0.00 -3.82 0.29
N PRO A 29 -0.86 -4.28 1.21
CA PRO A 29 -1.29 -5.67 1.25
C PRO A 29 -1.82 -6.15 -0.10
N CYS A 30 -1.68 -7.44 -0.39
CA CYS A 30 -1.99 -8.06 -1.68
C CYS A 30 -1.00 -7.75 -2.82
N ALA A 31 -0.04 -6.84 -2.63
CA ALA A 31 1.01 -6.61 -3.62
C ALA A 31 1.94 -7.83 -3.74
N ASP A 32 2.49 -8.03 -4.94
CA ASP A 32 3.53 -9.04 -5.14
C ASP A 32 4.82 -8.58 -4.47
N ARG A 33 5.12 -9.16 -3.31
CA ARG A 33 6.32 -8.85 -2.53
C ARG A 33 7.63 -9.22 -3.23
N THR A 34 7.59 -10.11 -4.23
CA THR A 34 8.77 -10.55 -4.99
C THR A 34 9.07 -9.56 -6.12
N ALA A 35 8.02 -9.10 -6.81
CA ALA A 35 8.15 -8.09 -7.86
C ALA A 35 8.35 -6.66 -7.30
N PHE A 36 7.71 -6.35 -6.17
CA PHE A 36 7.66 -5.00 -5.58
C PHE A 36 7.95 -5.01 -4.06
N PRO A 37 9.19 -5.31 -3.64
CA PRO A 37 9.51 -5.44 -2.22
C PRO A 37 9.27 -4.17 -1.40
N LYS A 38 9.47 -2.98 -1.99
CA LYS A 38 9.23 -1.69 -1.33
C LYS A 38 7.77 -1.48 -0.94
N LEU A 39 6.83 -2.04 -1.71
CA LEU A 39 5.40 -1.93 -1.42
C LEU A 39 4.99 -2.75 -0.19
N CYS A 40 5.77 -3.75 0.19
CA CYS A 40 5.50 -4.62 1.33
C CYS A 40 6.45 -4.37 2.51
N GLN A 41 7.36 -3.42 2.39
CA GLN A 41 8.47 -3.22 3.33
C GLN A 41 7.97 -2.87 4.73
N LEU A 42 6.99 -1.98 4.82
CA LEU A 42 6.43 -1.45 6.07
C LEU A 42 5.34 -2.34 6.69
N CYS A 43 4.94 -3.42 6.00
CA CYS A 43 3.91 -4.32 6.52
C CYS A 43 4.40 -5.11 7.75
N ALA A 44 3.48 -5.38 8.68
CA ALA A 44 3.77 -5.89 10.02
C ALA A 44 3.56 -7.41 10.16
N GLY A 45 2.95 -8.07 9.16
CA GLY A 45 2.79 -9.51 9.13
C GLY A 45 4.14 -10.23 9.17
N LYS A 46 4.14 -11.49 9.63
CA LYS A 46 5.35 -12.28 9.83
C LYS A 46 5.40 -13.44 8.86
N GLY A 47 6.61 -13.80 8.39
CA GLY A 47 6.80 -14.92 7.47
C GLY A 47 5.92 -14.82 6.22
N THR A 48 5.11 -15.83 5.99
CA THR A 48 4.15 -15.88 4.86
C THR A 48 3.04 -14.84 4.97
N ASP A 49 2.71 -14.40 6.19
CA ASP A 49 1.63 -13.43 6.41
C ASP A 49 2.06 -11.97 6.18
N LYS A 50 3.37 -11.70 6.02
CA LYS A 50 3.84 -10.35 5.68
C LYS A 50 3.24 -9.89 4.35
N CYS A 51 2.51 -8.78 4.34
CA CYS A 51 1.84 -8.25 3.16
C CYS A 51 0.70 -9.16 2.63
N ALA A 52 0.17 -10.06 3.46
CA ALA A 52 -0.93 -10.94 3.07
C ALA A 52 -2.20 -10.15 2.72
N CYS A 53 -2.98 -10.71 1.80
CA CYS A 53 -4.28 -10.16 1.40
C CYS A 53 -5.39 -10.61 2.38
N SER A 54 -5.13 -10.52 3.68
CA SER A 54 -6.03 -10.97 4.74
C SER A 54 -5.73 -10.27 6.06
N ASN A 55 -6.60 -10.46 7.06
CA ASN A 55 -6.42 -9.93 8.41
C ASN A 55 -5.23 -10.55 9.18
N HIS A 56 -4.50 -11.52 8.60
CA HIS A 56 -3.22 -11.97 9.17
C HIS A 56 -2.10 -10.93 8.99
N GLU A 57 -2.27 -9.99 8.05
CA GLU A 57 -1.46 -8.78 7.97
C GLU A 57 -2.09 -7.69 8.86
N PRO A 58 -1.44 -7.26 9.96
CA PRO A 58 -2.02 -6.30 10.91
C PRO A 58 -2.35 -4.93 10.29
N TYR A 59 -1.70 -4.57 9.19
CA TYR A 59 -1.98 -3.33 8.45
C TYR A 59 -2.94 -3.51 7.28
N PHE A 60 -3.64 -4.64 7.20
CA PHE A 60 -4.67 -4.89 6.20
C PHE A 60 -5.96 -4.08 6.42
N GLY A 61 -6.55 -3.62 5.32
CA GLY A 61 -7.81 -2.88 5.31
C GLY A 61 -7.71 -1.46 5.90
N TYR A 62 -8.84 -0.79 6.07
CA TYR A 62 -8.87 0.60 6.51
C TYR A 62 -8.34 0.78 7.93
N SER A 63 -8.80 -0.04 8.88
CA SER A 63 -8.37 0.05 10.28
C SER A 63 -6.88 -0.29 10.43
N GLY A 64 -6.38 -1.26 9.67
CA GLY A 64 -4.96 -1.63 9.65
C GLY A 64 -4.08 -0.55 9.03
N ALA A 65 -4.48 0.02 7.90
CA ALA A 65 -3.75 1.13 7.27
C ALA A 65 -3.70 2.36 8.18
N PHE A 66 -4.80 2.68 8.88
CA PHE A 66 -4.79 3.74 9.89
C PHE A 66 -3.89 3.38 11.08
N LYS A 67 -3.86 2.12 11.50
CA LYS A 67 -2.93 1.66 12.53
C LYS A 67 -1.46 1.80 12.11
N CYS A 68 -1.12 1.53 10.85
CA CYS A 68 0.22 1.75 10.29
C CYS A 68 0.70 3.20 10.50
N LEU A 69 -0.20 4.18 10.28
CA LEU A 69 0.05 5.58 10.56
C LEU A 69 0.13 5.87 12.07
N GLN A 70 -0.80 5.34 12.87
CA GLN A 70 -0.78 5.52 14.34
C GLN A 70 0.50 4.98 15.00
N ASP A 71 1.02 3.86 14.49
CA ASP A 71 2.25 3.23 14.98
C ASP A 71 3.51 4.00 14.49
N GLY A 72 3.36 5.03 13.66
CA GLY A 72 4.47 5.85 13.14
C GLY A 72 5.34 5.14 12.10
N VAL A 73 4.84 4.04 11.52
CA VAL A 73 5.61 3.23 10.54
C VAL A 73 5.55 3.84 9.15
N GLY A 74 4.45 4.53 8.82
CA GLY A 74 4.31 5.31 7.59
C GLY A 74 3.76 6.70 7.87
N ASP A 75 4.07 7.65 6.98
CA ASP A 75 3.74 9.08 7.17
C ASP A 75 2.32 9.46 6.68
N VAL A 76 1.71 8.60 5.87
CA VAL A 76 0.38 8.82 5.28
C VAL A 76 -0.39 7.49 5.20
N ALA A 77 -1.71 7.55 5.44
CA ALA A 77 -2.61 6.41 5.26
C ALA A 77 -3.78 6.76 4.33
N PHE A 78 -4.00 5.91 3.32
CA PHE A 78 -5.12 6.04 2.39
C PHE A 78 -6.31 5.21 2.90
N VAL A 79 -7.28 5.87 3.53
CA VAL A 79 -8.46 5.23 4.15
C VAL A 79 -9.75 5.97 3.81
N LYS A 80 -10.91 5.41 4.21
CA LYS A 80 -12.20 6.10 4.08
C LYS A 80 -12.32 7.21 5.12
N HIS A 81 -13.11 8.23 4.81
CA HIS A 81 -13.33 9.39 5.68
C HIS A 81 -13.85 9.06 7.09
N LEU A 82 -14.56 7.93 7.27
CA LEU A 82 -15.09 7.50 8.57
C LEU A 82 -14.09 6.70 9.43
N THR A 83 -12.96 6.27 8.87
CA THR A 83 -12.04 5.37 9.56
C THR A 83 -11.43 5.98 10.82
N VAL A 84 -11.24 7.30 10.84
CA VAL A 84 -10.72 8.03 12.01
C VAL A 84 -11.78 8.19 13.11
N LEU A 85 -13.06 8.32 12.72
CA LEU A 85 -14.15 8.59 13.66
C LEU A 85 -14.65 7.33 14.39
N GLY A 86 -14.42 6.15 13.81
CA GLY A 86 -14.84 4.86 14.38
C GLY A 86 -13.81 4.21 15.32
N LYS A 87 -12.85 4.99 15.83
CA LYS A 87 -11.72 4.53 16.64
C LYS A 87 -11.69 5.23 17.98
#